data_AF-A0A7J3XGU1-F1
#
_entry.id   AF-A0A7J3XGU1-F1
#
_cell.length_a   1.000
_cell.length_b   1.000
_cell.length_c   1.000
_cell.angle_alpha   90.00
_cell.angle_beta   90.00
_cell.angle_gamma   90.00
#
_symmetry.space_group_name_H-M   'P 1'
#
loop_
_entity.id
_entity.type
_entity.pdbx_description
1 polymer ?
#
loop_
_entity_poly.entity_id
_entity_poly.type
_entity_poly.pdbx_seq_one_letter_code
_entity_poly.pdbx_strand_id
1 'polypeptide(L)'
;MKVFEFGRIVWRSKRSWGPDVEMLLLLPVAVAVESKRTVADALSKVGQLISYSQSERYDALILRLEEAPKEDEELGTLVDVLGKYGIGIVVGGEPYSPLTGAEEILQRASLNLRSNPLELLEDMGLSAQSLAISLNTLLPFRRYFTVSYREL
;
A
#
# COMPACT_ATOMS: atom_id res chain seq x y z
N MET A 1 11.39 19.35 -16.00
CA MET A 1 11.83 17.94 -15.85
C MET A 1 12.16 17.74 -14.38
N LYS A 2 11.32 17.03 -13.61
CA LYS A 2 11.69 16.71 -12.21
C LYS A 2 12.79 15.66 -12.27
N VAL A 3 13.94 15.96 -11.68
CA VAL A 3 15.04 15.01 -11.50
C VAL A 3 14.54 13.98 -10.47
N PHE A 4 14.33 12.75 -10.90
CA PHE A 4 13.87 11.68 -10.01
C PHE A 4 15.05 11.22 -9.14
N GLU A 5 14.93 11.41 -7.83
CA GLU A 5 15.96 11.07 -6.86
C GLU A 5 16.23 9.56 -6.89
N PHE A 6 17.50 9.22 -7.12
CA PHE A 6 18.01 7.86 -7.24
C PHE A 6 17.57 6.96 -6.07
N GLY A 7 17.08 5.76 -6.37
CA GLY A 7 16.97 4.69 -5.37
C GLY A 7 18.32 4.51 -4.67
N ARG A 8 18.32 4.55 -3.34
CA ARG A 8 19.56 4.46 -2.54
C ARG A 8 19.66 3.08 -1.89
N ILE A 9 20.77 2.41 -2.16
CA ILE A 9 21.25 1.28 -1.37
C ILE A 9 22.19 1.85 -0.31
N VAL A 10 21.84 1.69 0.96
CA VAL A 10 22.74 2.04 2.07
C VAL A 10 23.31 0.75 2.62
N TRP A 11 24.62 0.63 2.72
CA TRP A 11 25.25 -0.59 3.21
C TRP A 11 26.51 -0.30 4.02
N ARG A 12 26.92 -1.25 4.86
CA ARG A 12 28.23 -1.28 5.51
C ARG A 12 28.78 -2.70 5.53
N SER A 13 30.09 -2.84 5.37
CA SER A 13 30.81 -4.10 5.65
C SER A 13 31.25 -4.14 7.10
N LYS A 14 31.01 -5.23 7.83
CA LYS A 14 31.35 -5.33 9.26
C LYS A 14 32.72 -5.95 9.56
N ARG A 15 33.27 -6.77 8.65
CA ARG A 15 34.61 -7.43 8.71
C ARG A 15 34.96 -8.21 10.00
N SER A 16 34.12 -8.21 11.05
CA SER A 16 34.21 -9.02 12.27
C SER A 16 32.89 -8.96 13.05
N TRP A 17 32.56 -10.02 13.83
CA TRP A 17 31.37 -10.20 14.69
C TRP A 17 30.06 -9.55 14.16
N GLY A 18 29.37 -10.28 13.26
CA GLY A 18 28.07 -9.90 12.69
C GLY A 18 27.93 -10.40 11.24
N PRO A 19 26.83 -10.06 10.53
CA PRO A 19 26.73 -10.31 9.10
C PRO A 19 27.82 -9.52 8.36
N ASP A 20 28.39 -10.11 7.31
CA ASP A 20 29.50 -9.51 6.55
C ASP A 20 29.12 -8.16 5.95
N VAL A 21 27.88 -8.04 5.50
CA VAL A 21 27.26 -6.83 4.97
C VAL A 21 25.92 -6.62 5.65
N GLU A 22 25.68 -5.39 6.12
CA GLU A 22 24.34 -4.93 6.47
C GLU A 22 23.89 -3.95 5.39
N MET A 23 22.65 -4.10 4.93
CA MET A 23 22.12 -3.34 3.79
C MET A 23 20.68 -2.90 4.05
N LEU A 24 20.38 -1.68 3.64
CA LEU A 24 19.04 -1.11 3.56
C LEU A 24 18.70 -0.85 2.10
N LEU A 25 17.60 -1.45 1.65
CA LEU A 25 17.03 -1.24 0.33
C LEU A 25 15.77 -0.40 0.45
N LEU A 26 15.78 0.78 -0.17
CA LEU A 26 14.60 1.61 -0.33
C LEU A 26 13.95 1.24 -1.66
N LEU A 27 13.06 0.25 -1.62
CA LEU A 27 12.36 -0.23 -2.79
C LEU A 27 11.16 0.68 -3.10
N PRO A 28 11.01 1.18 -4.34
CA PRO A 28 9.77 1.81 -4.75
C PRO A 28 8.65 0.77 -4.74
N VAL A 29 7.46 1.17 -4.30
CA VAL A 29 6.27 0.32 -4.33
C VAL A 29 5.11 1.10 -4.92
N ALA A 30 4.33 0.45 -5.77
CA ALA A 30 3.08 0.99 -6.31
C ALA A 30 1.92 0.58 -5.41
N VAL A 31 1.21 1.56 -4.83
CA VAL A 31 0.06 1.30 -3.96
C VAL A 31 -1.16 1.98 -4.56
N ALA A 32 -2.23 1.21 -4.76
CA ALA A 32 -3.52 1.75 -5.11
C ALA A 32 -4.35 1.96 -3.83
N VAL A 33 -4.96 3.14 -3.71
CA VAL A 33 -5.86 3.50 -2.61
C VAL A 33 -7.20 3.92 -3.21
N GLU A 34 -8.23 3.11 -2.99
CA GLU A 34 -9.59 3.41 -3.43
C GLU A 34 -10.40 3.93 -2.24
N SER A 35 -11.08 5.06 -2.39
CA SER A 35 -11.94 5.61 -1.32
C SER A 35 -13.40 5.22 -1.54
N LYS A 36 -14.08 4.83 -0.48
CA LYS A 36 -15.53 4.59 -0.43
C LYS A 36 -16.09 5.21 0.83
N ARG A 37 -17.25 5.83 0.70
CA ARG A 37 -17.88 6.53 1.82
C ARG A 37 -18.31 5.56 2.93
N THR A 38 -18.97 4.48 2.54
CA THR A 38 -19.56 3.49 3.44
C THR A 38 -19.17 2.05 3.08
N VAL A 39 -19.42 1.11 4.00
CA VAL A 39 -19.26 -0.34 3.77
C VAL A 39 -20.17 -0.82 2.63
N ALA A 40 -21.44 -0.40 2.62
CA ALA A 40 -22.40 -0.73 1.57
C ALA A 40 -21.92 -0.27 0.18
N ASP A 41 -21.39 0.96 0.07
CA ASP A 41 -20.81 1.45 -1.18
C ASP A 41 -19.62 0.60 -1.63
N ALA A 42 -18.74 0.22 -0.69
CA ALA A 42 -17.60 -0.64 -0.96
C ALA A 42 -18.02 -2.03 -1.46
N LEU A 43 -19.00 -2.65 -0.81
CA LEU A 43 -19.57 -3.95 -1.22
C LEU A 43 -20.18 -3.87 -2.63
N SER A 44 -20.91 -2.80 -2.94
CA SER A 44 -21.51 -2.61 -4.27
C SER A 44 -20.47 -2.49 -5.40
N LYS A 45 -19.23 -2.14 -5.07
CA LYS A 45 -18.11 -1.96 -6.00
C LYS A 45 -16.97 -2.96 -5.79
N VAL A 46 -17.19 -4.04 -5.04
CA VAL A 46 -16.14 -5.00 -4.69
C VAL A 46 -15.48 -5.65 -5.92
N GLY A 47 -16.26 -5.87 -6.99
CA GLY A 47 -15.73 -6.42 -8.24
C GLY A 47 -14.65 -5.55 -8.89
N GLN A 48 -14.75 -4.22 -8.75
CA GLN A 48 -13.74 -3.29 -9.25
C GLN A 48 -12.44 -3.43 -8.44
N LEU A 49 -12.54 -3.49 -7.11
CA LEU A 49 -11.39 -3.68 -6.23
C LEU A 49 -10.66 -5.01 -6.53
N ILE A 50 -11.43 -6.08 -6.74
CA ILE A 50 -10.88 -7.38 -7.14
C ILE A 50 -10.19 -7.31 -8.51
N SER A 51 -10.76 -6.57 -9.47
CA SER A 51 -10.13 -6.41 -10.78
C SER A 51 -8.77 -5.70 -10.70
N TYR A 52 -8.62 -4.73 -9.79
CA TYR A 52 -7.34 -4.06 -9.56
C TYR A 52 -6.30 -4.99 -8.96
N SER A 53 -6.68 -5.81 -7.97
CA SER A 53 -5.74 -6.76 -7.36
C SER A 53 -5.25 -7.83 -8.34
N GLN A 54 -6.07 -8.18 -9.34
CA GLN A 54 -5.70 -9.14 -10.39
C GLN A 54 -4.90 -8.54 -11.54
N SER A 55 -4.87 -7.20 -11.67
CA SER A 55 -4.18 -6.53 -12.79
C SER A 55 -2.65 -6.55 -12.71
N GLU A 56 -2.09 -6.88 -11.53
CA GLU A 56 -0.65 -6.81 -11.21
C GLU A 56 0.02 -5.43 -11.42
N ARG A 57 -0.77 -4.36 -11.69
CA ARG A 57 -0.25 -2.98 -11.82
C ARG A 57 0.19 -2.35 -10.50
N TYR A 58 -0.21 -2.91 -9.37
CA TYR A 58 0.07 -2.40 -8.04
C TYR A 58 0.64 -3.50 -7.15
N ASP A 59 1.61 -3.15 -6.30
CA ASP A 59 2.20 -4.08 -5.32
C ASP A 59 1.26 -4.32 -4.14
N ALA A 60 0.39 -3.37 -3.84
CA ALA A 60 -0.64 -3.47 -2.81
C ALA A 60 -1.88 -2.63 -3.18
N LEU A 61 -3.05 -3.09 -2.74
CA LEU A 61 -4.33 -2.39 -2.88
C LEU A 61 -4.94 -2.17 -1.50
N ILE A 62 -5.41 -0.97 -1.23
CA ILE A 62 -6.06 -0.57 0.03
C ILE A 62 -7.39 0.10 -0.28
N LEU A 63 -8.44 -0.36 0.38
CA LEU A 63 -9.71 0.34 0.48
C LEU A 63 -9.67 1.28 1.68
N ARG A 64 -9.96 2.57 1.47
CA ARG A 64 -10.21 3.56 2.51
C ARG A 64 -11.71 3.75 2.68
N LEU A 65 -12.20 3.52 3.90
CA LEU A 65 -13.54 3.89 4.34
C LEU A 65 -13.49 5.29 4.95
N GLU A 66 -14.30 6.21 4.41
CA GLU A 66 -14.35 7.60 4.88
C GLU A 66 -15.11 7.72 6.20
N GLU A 67 -16.23 7.00 6.32
CA GLU A 67 -17.01 6.92 7.55
C GLU A 67 -16.56 5.72 8.39
N ALA A 68 -16.50 5.91 9.72
CA ALA A 68 -16.24 4.82 10.63
C ALA A 68 -17.35 3.77 10.50
N PRO A 69 -17.00 2.52 10.14
CA PRO A 69 -18.00 1.49 9.98
C PRO A 69 -18.61 1.14 11.33
N LYS A 70 -19.89 0.77 11.33
CA LYS A 70 -20.48 0.09 12.48
C LYS A 70 -19.99 -1.36 12.47
N GLU A 71 -19.75 -1.93 13.64
CA GLU A 71 -19.51 -3.37 13.73
C GLU A 71 -20.82 -4.09 13.39
N ASP A 72 -20.90 -4.58 12.15
CA ASP A 72 -22.06 -5.29 11.62
C ASP A 72 -21.65 -6.39 10.63
N GLU A 73 -22.64 -7.15 10.17
CA GLU A 73 -22.48 -8.28 9.26
C GLU A 73 -21.91 -7.86 7.90
N GLU A 74 -22.20 -6.63 7.44
CA GLU A 74 -21.69 -6.10 6.18
C GLU A 74 -20.18 -5.85 6.27
N LEU A 75 -19.71 -5.29 7.38
CA LEU A 75 -18.27 -5.09 7.61
C LEU A 75 -17.53 -6.43 7.62
N GLY A 76 -18.07 -7.43 8.33
CA GLY A 76 -17.50 -8.78 8.36
C GLY A 76 -17.42 -9.39 6.96
N THR A 77 -18.50 -9.27 6.17
CA THR A 77 -18.54 -9.72 4.78
C THR A 77 -17.49 -9.02 3.92
N LEU A 78 -17.33 -7.70 4.07
CA LEU A 78 -16.35 -6.92 3.32
C LEU A 78 -14.92 -7.35 3.65
N VAL A 79 -14.61 -7.50 4.94
CA VAL A 79 -13.30 -7.98 5.45
C VAL A 79 -13.00 -9.36 4.86
N ASP A 80 -13.93 -10.30 4.97
CA ASP A 80 -13.75 -11.68 4.47
C ASP A 80 -13.54 -11.73 2.96
N VAL A 81 -14.34 -10.98 2.19
CA VAL A 81 -14.23 -10.96 0.72
C VAL A 81 -12.91 -10.34 0.31
N LEU A 82 -12.58 -9.15 0.81
CA LEU A 82 -11.34 -8.45 0.44
C LEU A 82 -10.09 -9.17 0.94
N GLY A 83 -10.19 -9.85 2.09
CA GLY A 83 -9.09 -10.63 2.68
C GLY A 83 -8.63 -11.77 1.78
N LYS A 84 -9.57 -12.46 1.10
CA LYS A 84 -9.25 -13.52 0.12
C LYS A 84 -8.40 -13.03 -1.05
N TYR A 85 -8.47 -11.74 -1.37
CA TYR A 85 -7.70 -11.11 -2.44
C TYR A 85 -6.50 -10.29 -1.91
N GLY A 86 -6.22 -10.35 -0.61
CA GLY A 86 -5.11 -9.61 0.00
C GLY A 86 -5.27 -8.10 -0.03
N ILE A 87 -6.49 -7.59 -0.10
CA ILE A 87 -6.78 -6.15 -0.18
C ILE A 87 -6.89 -5.58 1.25
N GLY A 88 -6.15 -4.52 1.55
CA GLY A 88 -6.20 -3.87 2.86
C GLY A 88 -7.45 -3.01 3.05
N ILE A 89 -7.83 -2.76 4.29
CA ILE A 89 -8.95 -1.89 4.66
C ILE A 89 -8.48 -0.94 5.75
N VAL A 90 -8.67 0.35 5.52
CA VAL A 90 -8.36 1.42 6.47
C VAL A 90 -9.55 2.34 6.66
N VAL A 91 -9.60 3.03 7.80
CA VAL A 91 -10.64 4.00 8.14
C VAL A 91 -10.01 5.38 8.38
N GLY A 92 -10.66 6.40 7.85
CA GLY A 92 -10.27 7.80 7.99
C GLY A 92 -9.23 8.27 6.97
N GLY A 93 -8.72 9.48 7.21
CA GLY A 93 -7.92 10.24 6.24
C GLY A 93 -8.79 11.02 5.24
N GLU A 94 -8.16 11.84 4.41
CA GLU A 94 -8.86 12.67 3.43
C GLU A 94 -9.12 11.87 2.13
N PRO A 95 -10.33 11.94 1.55
CA PRO A 95 -10.59 11.31 0.24
C PRO A 95 -9.62 11.80 -0.84
N TYR A 96 -9.27 10.94 -1.80
CA TYR A 96 -8.36 11.29 -2.92
C TYR A 96 -6.96 11.76 -2.51
N SER A 97 -6.54 11.48 -1.27
CA SER A 97 -5.21 11.81 -0.74
C SER A 97 -4.36 10.54 -0.51
N PRO A 98 -3.02 10.63 -0.46
CA PRO A 98 -2.18 9.50 -0.06
C PRO A 98 -2.48 9.06 1.39
N LEU A 99 -2.05 7.85 1.76
CA LEU A 99 -2.03 7.46 3.17
C LEU A 99 -1.07 8.35 3.95
N THR A 100 -1.40 8.62 5.21
CA THR A 100 -0.62 9.54 6.06
C THR A 100 0.03 8.86 7.26
N GLY A 101 -0.39 7.63 7.58
CA GLY A 101 0.05 6.95 8.81
C GLY A 101 -0.85 7.26 10.01
N ALA A 102 -1.93 8.01 9.82
CA ALA A 102 -2.92 8.29 10.86
C ALA A 102 -4.15 7.39 10.78
N GLU A 103 -4.37 6.73 9.63
CA GLU A 103 -5.54 5.89 9.38
C GLU A 103 -5.56 4.65 10.29
N GLU A 104 -6.73 4.31 10.80
CA GLU A 104 -6.96 3.05 11.51
C GLU A 104 -6.94 1.90 10.50
N ILE A 105 -6.34 0.78 10.86
CA ILE A 105 -6.23 -0.39 9.97
C ILE A 105 -7.15 -1.48 10.50
N LEU A 106 -8.18 -1.79 9.71
CA LEU A 106 -9.05 -2.93 9.96
C LEU A 106 -8.46 -4.21 9.35
N GLN A 107 -7.84 -4.09 8.18
CA GLN A 107 -7.19 -5.19 7.49
C GLN A 107 -5.92 -4.72 6.79
N ARG A 108 -4.84 -5.49 6.92
CA ARG A 108 -3.58 -5.21 6.20
C ARG A 108 -3.65 -5.68 4.76
N ALA A 109 -3.05 -4.94 3.85
CA ALA A 109 -2.89 -5.33 2.45
C ALA A 109 -1.71 -6.28 2.28
N SER A 110 -1.83 -7.27 1.40
CA SER A 110 -0.69 -8.08 0.97
C SER A 110 0.23 -7.25 0.07
N LEU A 111 1.53 -7.27 0.36
CA LEU A 111 2.56 -6.62 -0.46
C LEU A 111 3.28 -7.66 -1.33
N ASN A 112 3.07 -7.60 -2.65
CA ASN A 112 3.54 -8.64 -3.57
C ASN A 112 4.81 -8.28 -4.37
N LEU A 113 5.21 -7.01 -4.42
CA LEU A 113 6.44 -6.52 -5.11
C LEU A 113 6.61 -7.03 -6.55
N ARG A 114 5.52 -7.09 -7.31
CA ARG A 114 5.49 -7.60 -8.71
C ARG A 114 5.27 -6.52 -9.75
N SER A 115 4.81 -5.35 -9.34
CA SER A 115 4.46 -4.28 -10.27
C SER A 115 5.70 -3.62 -10.87
N ASN A 116 5.48 -2.77 -11.87
CA ASN A 116 6.48 -1.86 -12.40
C ASN A 116 6.14 -0.41 -12.00
N PRO A 117 6.67 0.11 -10.87
CA PRO A 117 6.38 1.47 -10.43
C PRO A 117 6.84 2.56 -11.41
N LEU A 118 7.80 2.28 -12.29
CA LEU A 118 8.25 3.23 -13.30
C LEU A 118 7.19 3.43 -14.39
N GLU A 119 6.59 2.34 -14.87
CA GLU A 119 5.49 2.41 -15.85
C GLU A 119 4.29 3.15 -15.28
N LEU A 120 3.92 2.87 -14.03
CA LEU A 120 2.84 3.61 -13.35
C LEU A 120 3.16 5.10 -13.22
N LEU A 121 4.41 5.45 -12.93
CA LEU A 121 4.84 6.85 -12.84
C LEU A 121 4.79 7.56 -14.21
N GLU A 122 5.16 6.87 -15.28
CA GLU A 122 5.04 7.37 -16.66
C GLU A 122 3.56 7.62 -17.01
N ASP A 123 2.67 6.69 -16.66
CA ASP A 123 1.22 6.82 -16.86
C ASP A 123 0.62 8.03 -16.10
N MET A 124 1.12 8.33 -14.90
CA MET A 124 0.67 9.49 -14.13
C MET A 124 1.03 10.83 -14.80
N GLY A 125 2.10 10.86 -15.60
CA GLY A 125 2.51 12.03 -16.39
C GLY A 125 2.58 13.34 -15.61
N LEU A 126 1.98 14.40 -16.16
CA LEU A 126 1.99 15.75 -15.57
C LEU A 126 1.09 15.88 -14.32
N SER A 127 0.21 14.91 -14.07
CA SER A 127 -0.70 14.90 -12.92
C SER A 127 -0.03 14.37 -11.66
N ALA A 128 1.19 13.83 -11.77
CA ALA A 128 1.94 13.31 -10.63
C ALA A 128 2.27 14.40 -9.60
N GLN A 129 1.75 14.23 -8.39
CA GLN A 129 2.08 15.06 -7.24
C GLN A 129 3.16 14.39 -6.39
N SER A 130 4.00 15.19 -5.74
CA SER A 130 5.13 14.69 -4.94
C SER A 130 5.07 15.27 -3.53
N LEU A 131 5.12 14.39 -2.54
CA LEU A 131 5.23 14.75 -1.13
C LEU A 131 6.59 14.31 -0.60
N ALA A 132 7.40 15.26 -0.11
CA ALA A 132 8.69 14.96 0.50
C ALA A 132 8.48 14.55 1.97
N ILE A 133 8.88 13.34 2.33
CA ILE A 133 8.73 12.79 3.68
C ILE A 133 10.04 12.17 4.16
N SER A 134 10.32 12.31 5.46
CA SER A 134 11.51 11.71 6.07
C SER A 134 11.38 10.19 6.19
N LEU A 135 12.50 9.47 6.21
CA LEU A 135 12.50 8.01 6.37
C LEU A 135 11.78 7.57 7.66
N ASN A 136 11.94 8.34 8.73
CA ASN A 136 11.31 8.11 10.03
C ASN A 136 9.78 8.15 9.92
N THR A 137 9.26 9.04 9.07
CA THR A 137 7.83 9.20 8.77
C THR A 137 7.32 8.09 7.84
N LEU A 138 8.20 7.51 7.01
CA LEU A 138 7.88 6.36 6.16
C LEU A 138 7.82 5.03 6.93
N LEU A 139 8.60 4.86 8.00
CA LEU A 139 8.64 3.61 8.77
C LEU A 139 7.26 3.13 9.24
N PRO A 140 6.37 3.99 9.79
CA PRO A 140 5.02 3.60 10.15
C PRO A 140 4.22 2.95 9.02
N PHE A 141 4.47 3.29 7.74
CA PHE A 141 3.69 2.75 6.61
C PHE A 141 3.82 1.24 6.47
N ARG A 142 4.88 0.63 7.03
CA ARG A 142 5.04 -0.82 7.09
C ARG A 142 3.83 -1.51 7.74
N ARG A 143 3.13 -0.82 8.64
CA ARG A 143 1.98 -1.38 9.37
C ARG A 143 0.76 -1.65 8.48
N TYR A 144 0.65 -1.01 7.31
CA TYR A 144 -0.43 -1.25 6.35
C TYR A 144 -0.31 -2.60 5.65
N PHE A 145 0.87 -3.22 5.70
CA PHE A 145 1.18 -4.36 4.85
C PHE A 145 1.41 -5.65 5.65
N THR A 146 0.98 -6.76 5.07
CA THR A 146 1.48 -8.10 5.36
C THR A 146 2.41 -8.52 4.24
N VAL A 147 3.57 -9.06 4.60
CA VAL A 147 4.52 -9.63 3.64
C VAL A 147 4.30 -11.13 3.65
N SER A 148 3.58 -11.62 2.65
CA SER A 148 3.30 -13.04 2.47
C SER A 148 4.44 -13.65 1.65
N TYR A 149 5.28 -14.48 2.26
CA TYR A 149 6.19 -15.32 1.49
C TYR A 149 5.36 -16.47 0.90
N ARG A 150 5.15 -16.49 -0.42
CA ARG A 150 4.91 -17.78 -1.08
C ARG A 150 6.27 -18.46 -1.17
N GLU A 151 6.41 -19.61 -0.53
CA GLU A 151 7.55 -20.51 -0.76
C GLU A 151 7.63 -20.75 -2.28
N LEU A 152 8.77 -20.38 -2.86
CA LEU A 152 9.12 -20.66 -4.26
C LEU A 152 9.56 -22.12 -4.40
#